data_AF-A0A382V8F9-F1
#
_entry.id   AF-A0A382V8F9-F1
#
_cell.length_a   1.000
_cell.length_b   1.000
_cell.length_c   1.000
_cell.angle_alpha   90.00
_cell.angle_beta   90.00
_cell.angle_gamma   90.00
#
_symmetry.space_group_name_H-M   'P 1'
#
loop_
_entity.id
_entity.type
_entity.pdbx_description
1 polymer ?
#
loop_
_entity_poly.entity_id
_entity_poly.type
_entity_poly.pdbx_seq_one_letter_code
_entity_poly.pdbx_strand_id
1 'polypeptide(L)'
;MAVNCLFLFRRDRAYQLEKWTQGEGPIDFLYGFPLLENDKIASDFAEGDDRSNDWRRRLCYPFESIISRTVGIGFSIHIAIIHWSKIVKSDVVVSTVDTCGLPLALLKWLKLIKTPVIYISQGLAHRLHSRRGSLIGRVTKYIYSRFLQSIERVLVLGEGAALPVIEE
;
A
#
# COMPACT_ATOMS: atom_id res chain seq x y z
N MET A 1 4.72 26.39 -1.65
CA MET A 1 3.54 25.56 -1.32
C MET A 1 4.04 24.29 -0.68
N ALA A 2 3.43 23.87 0.43
CA ALA A 2 3.78 22.60 1.06
C ALA A 2 3.33 21.44 0.15
N VAL A 3 4.12 20.36 0.12
CA VAL A 3 3.78 19.13 -0.59
C VAL A 3 2.76 18.36 0.26
N ASN A 4 1.61 18.02 -0.33
CA ASN A 4 0.57 17.25 0.33
C ASN A 4 0.86 15.75 0.19
N CYS A 5 1.26 15.12 1.29
CA CYS A 5 1.58 13.71 1.39
C CYS A 5 0.42 12.94 2.04
N LEU A 6 -0.16 11.98 1.31
CA LEU A 6 -1.21 11.12 1.86
C LEU A 6 -0.66 9.76 2.26
N PHE A 7 -0.76 9.41 3.53
CA PHE A 7 -0.48 8.07 4.02
C PHE A 7 -1.71 7.19 3.91
N LEU A 8 -1.63 6.14 3.08
CA LEU A 8 -2.70 5.16 2.91
C LEU A 8 -2.40 3.90 3.71
N PHE A 9 -3.17 3.74 4.78
CA PHE A 9 -3.08 2.64 5.71
C PHE A 9 -4.18 1.62 5.51
N ARG A 10 -3.91 0.37 5.88
CA ARG A 10 -4.92 -0.69 5.84
C ARG A 10 -5.98 -0.54 6.92
N ARG A 11 -5.58 -0.39 8.19
CA ARG A 11 -6.48 -0.39 9.37
C ARG A 11 -5.77 0.05 10.64
N ASP A 12 -6.56 0.45 11.64
CA ASP A 12 -6.17 0.68 13.04
C ASP A 12 -5.03 1.70 13.22
N ARG A 13 -4.99 2.75 12.39
CA ARG A 13 -3.91 3.75 12.45
C ARG A 13 -4.32 5.01 13.17
N ALA A 14 -5.59 5.39 13.08
CA ALA A 14 -6.17 6.41 13.95
C ALA A 14 -5.95 6.07 15.44
N TYR A 15 -6.26 4.83 15.84
CA TYR A 15 -6.06 4.35 17.21
C TYR A 15 -4.59 4.38 17.67
N GLN A 16 -3.65 4.03 16.78
CA GLN A 16 -2.24 4.06 17.12
C GLN A 16 -1.68 5.47 17.20
N LEU A 17 -2.16 6.38 16.35
CA LEU A 17 -1.84 7.80 16.42
C LEU A 17 -2.30 8.41 17.74
N GLU A 18 -3.51 8.08 18.18
CA GLU A 18 -4.04 8.50 19.49
C GLU A 18 -3.14 8.00 20.63
N LYS A 19 -2.82 6.71 20.66
CA LYS A 19 -1.92 6.13 21.68
C LYS A 19 -0.53 6.75 21.70
N TRP A 20 0.04 7.00 20.53
CA TRP A 20 1.34 7.66 20.43
C TRP A 20 1.28 9.10 20.97
N THR A 21 0.20 9.83 20.65
CA THR A 21 -0.03 11.19 21.14
C THR A 21 -0.17 11.24 22.67
N GLN A 22 -0.68 10.16 23.27
CA GLN A 22 -0.77 9.97 24.73
C GLN A 22 0.55 9.49 25.36
N GLY A 23 1.59 9.20 24.56
CA GLY A 23 2.87 8.69 25.03
C GLY A 23 2.90 7.18 25.36
N GLU A 24 1.84 6.45 24.99
CA GLU A 24 1.64 5.04 25.38
C GLU A 24 1.90 4.04 24.23
N GLY A 25 2.17 4.52 23.02
CA GLY A 25 2.24 3.69 21.81
C GLY A 25 3.54 3.84 21.02
N PRO A 26 4.04 2.76 20.38
CA PRO A 26 5.19 2.84 19.49
C PRO A 26 4.86 3.58 18.20
N ILE A 27 5.75 4.48 17.78
CA ILE A 27 5.59 5.30 16.57
C ILE A 27 5.85 4.53 15.27
N ASP A 28 6.56 3.40 15.35
CA ASP A 28 7.07 2.65 14.20
C ASP A 28 5.96 2.24 13.22
N PHE A 29 4.77 1.96 13.73
CA PHE A 29 3.63 1.55 12.91
C PHE A 29 2.99 2.68 12.10
N LEU A 30 3.37 3.93 12.37
CA LEU A 30 2.94 5.11 11.63
C LEU A 30 3.94 5.49 10.53
N TYR A 31 5.05 4.75 10.38
CA TYR A 31 6.04 4.94 9.30
C TYR A 31 6.56 6.38 9.21
N GLY A 32 6.74 7.02 10.36
CA GLY A 32 7.20 8.40 10.44
C GLY A 32 6.17 9.45 10.04
N PHE A 33 4.92 9.09 9.71
CA PHE A 33 3.83 10.02 9.40
C PHE A 33 3.75 11.22 10.37
N PRO A 34 3.75 11.03 11.71
CA PRO A 34 3.61 12.14 12.63
C PRO A 34 4.85 13.05 12.71
N LEU A 35 6.01 12.58 12.20
CA LEU A 35 7.28 13.29 12.25
C LEU A 35 7.59 14.06 10.96
N LEU A 36 6.80 13.83 9.91
CA LEU A 36 7.05 14.44 8.60
C LEU A 36 6.42 15.83 8.45
N GLU A 37 5.46 16.18 9.30
CA GLU A 37 4.79 17.48 9.27
C GLU A 37 5.80 18.62 9.50
N ASN A 38 5.93 19.52 8.54
CA ASN A 38 6.75 20.73 8.64
C ASN A 38 6.32 21.78 7.60
N ASP A 39 6.96 22.95 7.59
CA ASP A 39 6.63 24.06 6.68
C ASP A 39 6.65 23.69 5.17
N LYS A 40 7.28 22.57 4.80
CA LYS A 40 7.40 22.08 3.42
C LYS A 40 6.54 20.86 3.12
N ILE A 41 6.05 20.13 4.13
CA ILE A 41 5.30 18.88 3.97
C ILE A 41 4.06 18.92 4.86
N ALA A 42 2.89 18.85 4.23
CA ALA A 42 1.61 18.64 4.89
C ALA A 42 1.23 17.16 4.75
N SER A 43 0.95 16.50 5.86
CA SER A 43 0.70 15.05 5.92
C SER A 43 -0.75 14.80 6.32
N ASP A 44 -1.49 14.11 5.46
CA ASP A 44 -2.81 13.56 5.80
C ASP A 44 -2.72 12.02 5.79
N PHE A 45 -3.68 11.37 6.42
CA PHE A 45 -3.83 9.93 6.30
C PHE A 45 -5.24 9.50 5.93
N ALA A 46 -5.32 8.33 5.32
CA ALA A 46 -6.53 7.62 5.05
C ALA A 46 -6.34 6.17 5.47
N GLU A 47 -7.33 5.62 6.16
CA GLU A 47 -7.32 4.22 6.57
C GLU A 47 -8.47 3.46 5.94
N GLY A 48 -8.21 2.19 5.60
CA GLY A 48 -9.27 1.26 5.27
C GLY A 48 -10.09 0.89 6.49
N ASP A 49 -11.36 0.56 6.25
CA ASP A 49 -12.26 0.05 7.27
C ASP A 49 -12.80 -1.33 6.83
N ASP A 50 -12.14 -2.37 7.36
CA ASP A 50 -12.51 -3.78 7.20
C ASP A 50 -13.87 -4.12 7.88
N ARG A 51 -14.51 -3.18 8.59
CA ARG A 51 -15.82 -3.35 9.25
C ARG A 51 -16.90 -2.45 8.65
N SER A 52 -16.54 -1.47 7.82
CA SER A 52 -17.50 -0.61 7.13
C SER A 52 -18.46 -1.43 6.26
N ASN A 53 -19.73 -1.03 6.29
CA ASN A 53 -20.78 -1.58 5.43
C ASN A 53 -20.81 -0.90 4.04
N ASP A 54 -19.67 -0.38 3.59
CA ASP A 54 -19.57 0.38 2.35
C ASP A 54 -19.89 -0.53 1.15
N TRP A 55 -20.83 -0.09 0.31
CA TRP A 55 -21.24 -0.85 -0.88
C TRP A 55 -20.09 -1.03 -1.87
N ARG A 56 -19.14 -0.09 -1.92
CA ARG A 56 -17.93 -0.16 -2.77
C ARG A 56 -17.08 -1.37 -2.41
N ARG A 57 -16.99 -1.67 -1.12
CA ARG A 57 -16.30 -2.87 -0.63
C ARG A 57 -16.98 -4.14 -1.10
N ARG A 58 -18.32 -4.21 -1.04
CA ARG A 58 -19.08 -5.38 -1.52
C ARG A 58 -18.86 -5.64 -3.01
N LEU A 59 -18.76 -4.57 -3.80
CA LEU A 59 -18.50 -4.67 -5.24
C LEU A 59 -17.08 -5.21 -5.53
N CYS A 60 -16.09 -4.77 -4.76
CA CYS A 60 -14.69 -5.20 -4.95
C CYS A 60 -14.38 -6.57 -4.32
N TYR A 61 -15.10 -6.97 -3.28
CA TYR A 61 -14.84 -8.19 -2.52
C TYR A 61 -14.63 -9.46 -3.35
N PRO A 62 -15.45 -9.81 -4.36
CA PRO A 62 -15.23 -11.03 -5.13
C PRO A 62 -13.89 -11.00 -5.87
N PHE A 63 -13.55 -9.87 -6.48
CA PHE A 63 -12.28 -9.68 -7.20
C PHE A 63 -11.08 -9.73 -6.24
N GLU A 64 -11.17 -9.00 -5.12
CA GLU A 64 -10.15 -8.98 -4.07
C GLU A 64 -9.92 -10.37 -3.49
N SER A 65 -10.98 -11.13 -3.25
CA SER A 65 -10.90 -12.48 -2.69
C SER A 65 -10.27 -13.46 -3.68
N ILE A 66 -10.53 -13.34 -4.99
CA ILE A 66 -9.93 -14.21 -6.01
C ILE A 66 -8.41 -13.95 -6.07
N ILE A 67 -8.01 -12.68 -6.16
CA ILE A 67 -6.58 -12.31 -6.19
C ILE A 67 -5.90 -12.76 -4.90
N SER A 68 -6.49 -12.45 -3.75
CA SER A 68 -5.90 -12.77 -2.46
C SER A 68 -5.74 -14.28 -2.24
N ARG A 69 -6.70 -15.10 -2.70
CA ARG A 69 -6.60 -16.57 -2.60
C ARG A 69 -5.57 -17.14 -3.56
N THR A 70 -5.55 -16.66 -4.80
CA THR A 70 -4.62 -17.14 -5.83
C THR A 70 -3.18 -16.85 -5.44
N VAL A 71 -2.94 -15.63 -4.97
CA VAL A 71 -1.60 -15.10 -4.74
C VAL A 71 -1.14 -15.29 -3.30
N GLY A 72 -2.08 -15.40 -2.35
CA GLY A 72 -1.78 -15.49 -0.93
C GLY A 72 -1.29 -14.17 -0.33
N ILE A 73 -1.66 -13.02 -0.92
CA ILE A 73 -1.30 -11.67 -0.47
C ILE A 73 -2.59 -10.87 -0.38
N GLY A 74 -2.76 -10.05 0.66
CA GLY A 74 -3.92 -9.17 0.74
C GLY A 74 -3.95 -8.23 -0.47
N PHE A 75 -5.15 -7.97 -1.01
CA PHE A 75 -5.35 -7.04 -2.11
C PHE A 75 -6.65 -6.27 -1.89
N SER A 76 -6.58 -5.03 -1.43
CA SER A 76 -7.75 -4.24 -1.01
C SER A 76 -7.91 -2.99 -1.87
N ILE A 77 -8.39 -3.18 -3.10
CA ILE A 77 -8.66 -2.08 -4.04
C ILE A 77 -9.80 -1.17 -3.58
N HIS A 78 -10.75 -1.69 -2.79
CA HIS A 78 -11.84 -0.90 -2.23
C HIS A 78 -11.33 0.28 -1.40
N ILE A 79 -10.21 0.14 -0.69
CA ILE A 79 -9.61 1.23 0.10
C ILE A 79 -9.21 2.39 -0.83
N ALA A 80 -8.58 2.08 -1.97
CA ALA A 80 -8.21 3.08 -2.96
C ALA A 80 -9.44 3.74 -3.62
N ILE A 81 -10.52 2.99 -3.84
CA ILE A 81 -11.76 3.53 -4.41
C ILE A 81 -12.50 4.41 -3.41
N ILE A 82 -12.55 4.01 -2.13
CA ILE A 82 -13.19 4.79 -1.07
C ILE A 82 -12.50 6.14 -0.91
N HIS A 83 -11.16 6.13 -0.91
CA HIS A 83 -10.32 7.32 -0.73
C HIS A 83 -9.84 7.94 -2.03
N TRP A 84 -10.50 7.63 -3.15
CA TRP A 84 -10.07 8.04 -4.50
C TRP A 84 -9.83 9.55 -4.60
N SER A 85 -10.74 10.37 -4.06
CA SER A 85 -10.61 11.83 -4.10
C SER A 85 -9.38 12.33 -3.36
N LYS A 86 -9.02 11.73 -2.21
CA LYS A 86 -7.80 12.10 -1.47
C LYS A 86 -6.55 11.74 -2.26
N ILE A 87 -6.52 10.54 -2.84
CA ILE A 87 -5.40 10.02 -3.64
C ILE A 87 -5.10 10.89 -4.85
N VAL A 88 -6.12 11.31 -5.62
CA VAL A 88 -5.90 12.11 -6.83
C VAL A 88 -5.62 13.59 -6.56
N LYS A 89 -5.89 14.07 -5.33
CA LYS A 89 -5.63 15.45 -4.91
C LYS A 89 -4.30 15.63 -4.18
N SER A 90 -3.74 14.58 -3.60
CA SER A 90 -2.42 14.61 -2.98
C SER A 90 -1.31 14.74 -4.03
N ASP A 91 -0.20 15.35 -3.65
CA ASP A 91 1.00 15.44 -4.49
C ASP A 91 1.78 14.11 -4.50
N VAL A 92 1.67 13.33 -3.42
CA VAL A 92 2.27 12.00 -3.28
C VAL A 92 1.44 11.13 -2.35
N VAL A 93 1.38 9.82 -2.63
CA VAL A 93 0.74 8.82 -1.77
C VAL A 93 1.79 7.85 -1.24
N VAL A 94 1.84 7.66 0.07
CA VAL A 94 2.65 6.64 0.72
C VAL A 94 1.76 5.47 1.13
N SER A 95 1.99 4.29 0.57
CA SER A 95 1.29 3.08 0.96
C SER A 95 2.16 2.21 1.84
N THR A 96 1.67 1.83 3.02
CA THR A 96 2.53 1.28 4.07
C THR A 96 2.61 -0.25 4.09
N VAL A 97 1.75 -0.94 3.34
CA VAL A 97 1.68 -2.41 3.30
C VAL A 97 1.24 -2.91 1.92
N ASP A 98 1.61 -4.14 1.59
CA ASP A 98 1.30 -4.77 0.30
C ASP A 98 -0.20 -4.76 -0.05
N THR A 99 -1.05 -4.88 0.97
CA THR A 99 -2.52 -4.90 0.80
C THR A 99 -3.09 -3.63 0.18
N CYS A 100 -2.46 -2.48 0.45
CA CYS A 100 -2.86 -1.19 -0.10
C CYS A 100 -1.96 -0.79 -1.28
N GLY A 101 -0.67 -1.15 -1.23
CA GLY A 101 0.33 -0.75 -2.22
C GLY A 101 0.14 -1.44 -3.56
N LEU A 102 -0.18 -2.73 -3.57
CA LEU A 102 -0.40 -3.48 -4.81
C LEU A 102 -1.63 -2.97 -5.60
N PRO A 103 -2.78 -2.67 -4.97
CA PRO A 103 -3.87 -2.00 -5.67
C PRO A 103 -3.49 -0.66 -6.28
N LEU A 104 -2.73 0.19 -5.57
CA LEU A 104 -2.26 1.46 -6.14
C LEU A 104 -1.33 1.25 -7.32
N ALA A 105 -0.42 0.29 -7.24
CA ALA A 105 0.46 -0.09 -8.34
C ALA A 105 -0.33 -0.61 -9.55
N LEU A 106 -1.38 -1.41 -9.34
CA LEU A 106 -2.29 -1.82 -10.41
C LEU A 106 -2.99 -0.61 -11.05
N LEU A 107 -3.58 0.27 -10.25
CA LEU A 107 -4.29 1.47 -10.72
C LEU A 107 -3.35 2.38 -11.52
N LYS A 108 -2.09 2.48 -11.10
CA LYS A 108 -1.06 3.25 -11.78
C LYS A 108 -0.60 2.61 -13.09
N TRP A 109 -0.40 1.29 -13.10
CA TRP A 109 -0.11 0.54 -14.31
C TRP A 109 -1.24 0.65 -15.35
N LEU A 110 -2.50 0.66 -14.91
CA LEU A 110 -3.69 0.92 -15.74
C LEU A 110 -3.86 2.40 -16.12
N LYS A 111 -2.98 3.29 -15.67
CA LYS A 111 -3.03 4.75 -15.88
C LYS A 111 -4.28 5.44 -15.34
N LEU A 112 -4.94 4.84 -14.34
CA LEU A 112 -6.12 5.39 -13.70
C LEU A 112 -5.78 6.46 -12.66
N ILE A 113 -4.60 6.35 -12.04
CA ILE A 113 -4.02 7.41 -11.20
C ILE A 113 -2.71 7.91 -11.79
N LYS A 114 -2.47 9.22 -11.71
CA LYS A 114 -1.18 9.85 -12.06
C LYS A 114 -0.36 10.22 -10.83
N THR A 115 -0.98 10.25 -9.65
CA THR A 115 -0.32 10.62 -8.40
C THR A 115 0.91 9.76 -8.16
N PRO A 116 2.06 10.36 -7.82
CA PRO A 116 3.24 9.63 -7.36
C PRO A 116 2.94 8.70 -6.18
N VAL A 117 3.48 7.48 -6.21
CA VAL A 117 3.27 6.46 -5.19
C VAL A 117 4.61 5.99 -4.64
N ILE A 118 4.77 6.12 -3.32
CA ILE A 118 5.83 5.48 -2.55
C ILE A 118 5.22 4.27 -1.86
N TYR A 119 5.71 3.09 -2.20
CA TYR A 119 5.19 1.83 -1.68
C TYR A 119 6.18 1.20 -0.72
N ILE A 120 5.78 1.08 0.55
CA ILE A 120 6.52 0.35 1.57
C ILE A 120 6.02 -1.09 1.56
N SER A 121 6.86 -2.00 1.10
CA SER A 121 6.54 -3.42 1.02
C SER A 121 6.89 -4.15 2.31
N GLN A 122 5.94 -4.94 2.80
CA GLN A 122 6.04 -5.72 4.02
C GLN A 122 5.56 -7.15 3.78
N GLY A 123 6.48 -8.02 3.36
CA GLY A 123 6.25 -9.46 3.24
C GLY A 123 6.03 -9.98 1.82
N LEU A 124 5.84 -9.12 0.82
CA LEU A 124 5.73 -9.49 -0.60
C LEU A 124 6.93 -10.34 -1.04
N ALA A 125 8.13 -9.88 -0.72
CA ALA A 125 9.38 -10.54 -1.08
C ALA A 125 9.46 -11.97 -0.54
N HIS A 126 9.10 -12.17 0.73
CA HIS A 126 9.11 -13.49 1.37
C HIS A 126 8.09 -14.43 0.70
N ARG A 127 6.88 -13.94 0.39
CA ARG A 127 5.82 -14.73 -0.25
C ARG A 127 6.11 -15.06 -1.72
N LEU A 128 6.79 -14.17 -2.43
CA LEU A 128 7.27 -14.44 -3.79
C LEU A 128 8.39 -15.49 -3.78
N HIS A 129 9.32 -15.38 -2.83
CA HIS A 129 10.41 -16.33 -2.68
C HIS A 129 9.91 -17.75 -2.38
N SER A 130 8.93 -17.89 -1.46
CA SER A 130 8.37 -19.19 -1.09
C SER A 130 7.62 -19.90 -2.23
N ARG A 131 7.32 -19.22 -3.35
CA ARG A 131 6.56 -19.76 -4.50
C ARG A 131 7.39 -19.92 -5.78
N ARG A 132 8.71 -19.68 -5.73
CA ARG A 132 9.65 -19.67 -6.87
C ARG A 132 9.58 -20.94 -7.74
N GLY A 133 9.23 -22.09 -7.16
CA GLY A 133 9.16 -23.39 -7.86
C GLY A 133 7.89 -23.65 -8.67
N SER A 134 6.83 -22.85 -8.52
CA SER A 134 5.54 -23.07 -9.20
C SER A 134 5.36 -22.21 -10.46
N LEU A 135 4.63 -22.71 -11.46
CA LEU A 135 4.26 -21.93 -12.66
C LEU A 135 3.46 -20.68 -12.25
N ILE A 136 2.51 -20.84 -11.33
CA ILE A 136 1.69 -19.76 -10.78
C ILE A 136 2.59 -18.71 -10.12
N GLY A 137 3.55 -19.12 -9.29
CA GLY A 137 4.50 -18.22 -8.64
C GLY A 137 5.32 -17.39 -9.63
N ARG A 138 5.77 -17.99 -10.74
CA ARG A 138 6.48 -17.26 -11.80
C ARG A 138 5.61 -16.23 -12.50
N VAL A 139 4.39 -16.60 -12.88
CA VAL A 139 3.43 -15.68 -13.52
C VAL A 139 3.07 -14.54 -12.57
N THR A 140 2.80 -14.85 -11.30
CA THR A 140 2.51 -13.86 -10.27
C THR A 140 3.67 -12.89 -10.07
N LYS A 141 4.91 -13.39 -9.98
CA LYS A 141 6.12 -12.55 -9.90
C LYS A 141 6.21 -11.60 -11.09
N TYR A 142 6.02 -12.13 -12.30
CA TYR A 142 6.08 -11.34 -13.53
C TYR A 142 5.03 -10.23 -13.55
N ILE A 143 3.76 -10.55 -13.27
CA ILE A 143 2.67 -9.57 -13.23
C ILE A 143 2.96 -8.48 -12.19
N TYR A 144 3.41 -8.85 -11.00
CA TYR A 144 3.72 -7.86 -9.97
C TYR A 144 4.92 -7.00 -10.32
N SER A 145 5.98 -7.56 -10.90
CA SER A 145 7.09 -6.75 -11.39
C SER A 145 6.60 -5.63 -12.33
N ARG A 146 5.66 -5.94 -13.24
CA ARG A 146 5.05 -4.93 -14.12
C ARG A 146 4.28 -3.84 -13.37
N PHE A 147 3.60 -4.19 -12.28
CA PHE A 147 2.91 -3.20 -11.44
C PHE A 147 3.92 -2.35 -10.67
N LEU A 148 4.96 -2.96 -10.10
CA LEU A 148 5.99 -2.26 -9.32
C LEU A 148 6.89 -1.37 -10.19
N GLN A 149 7.06 -1.69 -11.47
CA GLN A 149 7.73 -0.81 -12.42
C GLN A 149 6.95 0.49 -12.70
N SER A 150 5.65 0.54 -12.38
CA SER A 150 4.82 1.72 -12.62
C SER A 150 4.85 2.75 -11.49
N ILE A 151 5.36 2.38 -10.31
CA ILE A 151 5.42 3.24 -9.12
C ILE A 151 6.80 3.87 -8.97
N GLU A 152 6.85 5.08 -8.42
CA GLU A 152 8.07 5.89 -8.37
C GLU A 152 9.12 5.29 -7.44
N ARG A 153 8.69 4.74 -6.30
CA ARG A 153 9.60 4.18 -5.31
C ARG A 153 8.97 2.99 -4.59
N VAL A 154 9.75 1.93 -4.46
CA VAL A 154 9.49 0.81 -3.56
C VAL A 154 10.51 0.85 -2.44
N LEU A 155 10.03 0.92 -1.20
CA LEU A 155 10.84 0.79 -0.01
C LEU A 155 10.63 -0.61 0.55
N VAL A 156 11.72 -1.33 0.76
CA VAL A 156 11.68 -2.67 1.32
C VAL A 156 12.41 -2.64 2.66
N LEU A 157 11.72 -3.05 3.71
CA LEU A 157 12.24 -3.05 5.08
C LEU A 157 13.04 -4.35 5.32
N GLY A 158 14.24 -4.41 4.74
CA GLY A 158 15.23 -5.48 4.94
C GLY A 158 15.98 -5.89 3.67
N GLU A 159 17.31 -6.04 3.76
CA GLU A 159 18.19 -6.38 2.61
C GLU A 159 17.81 -7.71 1.94
N GLY A 160 17.50 -8.75 2.71
CA GLY A 160 17.06 -10.06 2.19
C GLY A 160 15.69 -10.02 1.50
N ALA A 161 14.89 -8.98 1.74
CA ALA A 161 13.60 -8.76 1.09
C ALA A 161 13.72 -7.91 -0.18
N ALA A 162 14.85 -7.23 -0.42
CA ALA A 162 15.06 -6.46 -1.64
C ALA A 162 15.32 -7.35 -2.86
N LEU A 163 16.09 -8.44 -2.69
CA LEU A 163 16.49 -9.35 -3.79
C LEU A 163 15.29 -9.90 -4.60
N PRO A 164 14.19 -10.39 -4.00
CA PRO A 164 13.05 -10.92 -4.76
C PRO A 164 12.25 -9.86 -5.53
N VAL A 165 12.43 -8.58 -5.16
CA VAL A 165 11.79 -7.42 -5.79
C VAL A 165 12.65 -6.84 -6.90
N ILE A 166 13.99 -6.97 -6.78
CA ILE A 166 14.99 -6.41 -7.71
C ILE A 166 15.38 -7.42 -8.80
N GLU A 167 15.48 -8.72 -8.51
CA GLU A 167 15.92 -9.72 -9.49
C GLU A 167 14.82 -9.97 -10.55
N GLU A 168 15.09 -9.58 -11.80
CA GLU A 168 14.34 -9.91 -13.02
C GLU A 168 14.42 -11.41 -13.34
#